data_AF-A0A1G7LDC4-F1
#
_entry.id   AF-A0A1G7LDC4-F1
#
_cell.length_a   1.000
_cell.length_b   1.000
_cell.length_c   1.000
_cell.angle_alpha   90.00
_cell.angle_beta   90.00
_cell.angle_gamma   90.00
#
_symmetry.space_group_name_H-M   'P 1'
#
loop_
_entity.id
_entity.type
_entity.pdbx_description
1 polymer ?
#
loop_
_entity_poly.entity_id
_entity_poly.type
_entity_poly.pdbx_seq_one_letter_code
_entity_poly.pdbx_strand_id
1 'polypeptide(L)'
;MGEVIEGDYNCWVSPFMLDSTTNYEAYNALCSSYNDHNYLEIAHTLQRQSGAEGVYRQLLLYTFADNHDTTRLASLLRQPAHLFLVYTLLLTRPGIPAIYYGSE
;
A
#
# COMPACT_ATOMS: atom_id res chain seq x y z
N MET A 1 12.99 3.00 8.51
CA MET A 1 12.23 2.45 7.37
C MET A 1 13.16 2.29 6.18
N GLY A 2 13.11 1.15 5.49
CA GLY A 2 13.84 0.94 4.23
C GLY A 2 12.93 0.80 3.01
N GLU A 3 13.50 0.97 1.82
CA GLU A 3 12.81 0.72 0.57
C GLU A 3 13.06 -0.72 0.10
N VAL A 4 11.99 -1.47 -0.10
CA VAL A 4 12.00 -2.85 -0.61
C VAL A 4 10.88 -2.98 -1.63
N ILE A 5 11.26 -3.17 -2.90
CA ILE A 5 10.33 -3.20 -4.04
C ILE A 5 9.64 -4.56 -4.15
N GLU A 6 10.38 -5.64 -3.91
CA GLU A 6 9.90 -7.01 -4.03
C GLU A 6 10.54 -7.93 -2.98
N GLY A 7 9.94 -9.11 -2.82
CA GLY A 7 10.41 -10.15 -1.89
C GLY A 7 9.63 -10.22 -0.58
N ASP A 8 10.11 -11.08 0.32
CA ASP A 8 9.51 -11.30 1.64
C ASP A 8 9.96 -10.20 2.61
N TYR A 9 9.02 -9.37 3.08
CA TYR A 9 9.32 -8.28 4.01
C TYR A 9 9.80 -8.77 5.39
N ASN A 10 9.50 -10.01 5.78
CA ASN A 10 10.00 -10.59 7.03
C ASN A 10 11.53 -10.76 7.04
N CYS A 11 12.16 -10.84 5.86
CA CYS A 11 13.62 -10.87 5.77
C CYS A 11 14.28 -9.55 6.18
N TRP A 12 13.51 -8.46 6.20
CA TRP A 12 14.03 -7.10 6.39
C TRP A 12 13.54 -6.46 7.68
N VAL A 13 12.27 -6.69 8.04
CA VAL A 13 11.65 -6.07 9.21
C VAL A 13 11.88 -6.94 10.44
N SER A 14 12.67 -6.42 11.40
CA SER A 14 12.92 -7.10 12.67
C SER A 14 13.46 -6.13 13.72
N PRO A 15 13.44 -6.48 15.02
CA PRO A 15 13.99 -5.65 16.10
C PRO A 15 15.49 -5.31 15.97
N PHE A 16 16.23 -6.04 15.12
CA PHE A 16 17.68 -5.86 14.96
C PHE A 16 18.06 -5.31 13.58
N MET A 17 17.07 -4.93 12.75
CA MET A 17 17.31 -4.48 11.38
C MET A 17 16.44 -3.27 11.04
N LEU A 18 15.44 -3.38 10.15
CA LEU A 18 14.54 -2.27 9.83
C LEU A 18 13.27 -2.36 10.68
N ASP A 19 12.76 -1.20 11.12
CA ASP A 19 11.46 -1.13 11.81
C ASP A 19 10.26 -1.32 10.86
N SER A 20 10.45 -1.03 9.57
CA SER A 20 9.41 -1.06 8.53
C SER A 20 10.04 -1.01 7.14
N THR A 21 9.32 -1.49 6.13
CA THR A 21 9.64 -1.32 4.71
C THR A 21 8.49 -0.67 3.93
N THR A 22 8.77 -0.13 2.73
CA THR A 22 7.73 0.23 1.75
C THR A 22 6.85 -0.96 1.39
N ASN A 23 5.54 -0.73 1.27
CA ASN A 23 4.57 -1.74 0.82
C ASN A 23 4.26 -1.61 -0.68
N TYR A 24 5.23 -1.91 -1.53
CA TYR A 24 5.04 -1.91 -2.99
C TYR A 24 4.09 -3.01 -3.47
N GLU A 25 3.99 -4.14 -2.77
CA GLU A 25 3.04 -5.22 -3.11
C GLU A 25 1.58 -4.72 -3.12
N ALA A 26 1.19 -3.88 -2.15
CA ALA A 26 -0.16 -3.31 -2.10
C ALA A 26 -0.34 -2.01 -2.89
N TYR A 27 0.74 -1.34 -3.30
CA TYR A 27 0.69 -0.06 -4.02
C TYR A 27 -0.07 -0.18 -5.35
N ASN A 28 0.28 -1.15 -6.20
CA ASN A 28 -0.35 -1.32 -7.51
C ASN A 28 -1.84 -1.68 -7.38
N ALA A 29 -2.15 -2.63 -6.49
CA ALA A 29 -3.50 -3.09 -6.22
C ALA A 29 -4.42 -1.96 -5.74
N LEU A 30 -3.88 -0.94 -5.06
CA LEU A 30 -4.66 0.18 -4.54
C LEU A 30 -5.27 1.01 -5.68
N CYS A 31 -4.51 1.27 -6.76
CA CYS A 31 -4.99 2.05 -7.90
C CYS A 31 -5.75 1.17 -8.92
N SER A 32 -5.20 -0.01 -9.27
CA SER A 32 -5.81 -0.91 -10.26
C SER A 32 -7.22 -1.34 -9.87
N SER A 33 -7.47 -1.62 -8.59
CA SER A 33 -8.78 -2.07 -8.10
C SER A 33 -9.89 -1.06 -8.38
N TYR A 34 -9.61 0.25 -8.34
CA TYR A 34 -10.60 1.29 -8.63
C TYR A 34 -10.72 1.62 -10.12
N ASN A 35 -9.65 1.46 -10.89
CA ASN A 35 -9.68 1.67 -12.34
C ASN A 35 -10.38 0.54 -13.09
N ASP A 36 -10.15 -0.70 -12.66
CA ASP A 36 -10.63 -1.91 -13.33
C ASP A 36 -11.79 -2.59 -12.58
N HIS A 37 -12.23 -2.00 -11.46
CA HIS A 37 -13.29 -2.54 -10.58
C HIS A 37 -12.98 -3.97 -10.07
N ASN A 38 -11.69 -4.32 -9.99
CA ASN A 38 -11.21 -5.59 -9.50
C ASN A 38 -10.89 -5.53 -8.00
N TYR A 39 -11.91 -5.40 -7.16
CA TYR A 39 -11.72 -5.33 -5.71
C TYR A 39 -11.24 -6.64 -5.07
N LEU A 40 -11.28 -7.75 -5.82
CA LEU A 40 -10.74 -9.04 -5.38
C LEU A 40 -9.21 -8.99 -5.24
N GLU A 41 -8.52 -8.23 -6.10
CA GLU A 41 -7.07 -8.08 -6.05
C GLU A 41 -6.63 -7.40 -4.74
N ILE A 42 -7.16 -6.21 -4.44
CA ILE A 42 -6.82 -5.53 -3.19
C ILE A 42 -7.31 -6.29 -1.95
N ALA A 43 -8.47 -6.94 -2.00
CA ALA A 43 -8.95 -7.76 -0.89
C ALA A 43 -8.02 -8.96 -0.63
N HIS A 44 -7.58 -9.64 -1.69
CA HIS A 44 -6.62 -10.73 -1.58
C HIS A 44 -5.29 -10.25 -1.00
N THR A 45 -4.76 -9.12 -1.48
CA THR A 45 -3.51 -8.54 -0.98
C THR A 45 -3.63 -8.18 0.51
N LEU A 46 -4.69 -7.50 0.92
CA LEU A 46 -4.91 -7.16 2.33
C LEU A 46 -5.08 -8.40 3.22
N GLN A 47 -5.80 -9.42 2.74
CA GLN A 47 -5.97 -10.68 3.47
C GLN A 47 -4.63 -11.42 3.62
N ARG A 48 -3.84 -11.48 2.55
CA ARG A 48 -2.50 -12.09 2.56
C ARG A 48 -1.55 -11.37 3.50
N GLN A 49 -1.56 -10.05 3.52
CA GLN A 49 -0.62 -9.27 4.34
C GLN A 49 -1.06 -9.19 5.80
N SER A 50 -2.33 -8.87 6.06
CA SER A 50 -2.82 -8.47 7.39
C SER A 50 -4.07 -9.20 7.87
N GLY A 51 -4.56 -10.18 7.11
CA GLY A 51 -5.64 -11.07 7.54
C GLY A 51 -5.25 -11.93 8.75
N ALA A 52 -6.19 -12.74 9.25
CA ALA A 52 -5.96 -13.59 10.42
C ALA A 52 -4.70 -14.49 10.29
N GLU A 53 -4.52 -15.06 9.09
CA GLU A 53 -3.38 -15.89 8.68
C GLU A 53 -2.36 -15.10 7.81
N GLY A 54 -2.39 -13.76 7.89
CA GLY A 54 -1.57 -12.90 7.05
C GLY A 54 -0.08 -12.98 7.37
N VAL A 55 0.76 -13.07 6.34
CA VAL A 55 2.21 -13.29 6.47
C VAL A 55 2.96 -12.09 7.05
N TYR A 56 2.34 -10.91 7.06
CA TYR A 56 2.89 -9.65 7.60
C TYR A 56 2.03 -9.06 8.71
N ARG A 57 1.19 -9.88 9.36
CA ARG A 57 0.22 -9.40 10.37
C ARG A 57 0.88 -8.67 11.54
N GLN A 58 2.14 -8.98 11.85
CA GLN A 58 2.91 -8.34 12.93
C GLN A 58 3.78 -7.17 12.43
N LEU A 59 3.82 -6.92 11.11
CA LEU A 59 4.62 -5.86 10.53
C LEU A 59 3.75 -4.62 10.31
N LEU A 60 4.30 -3.45 10.63
CA LEU A 60 3.72 -2.16 10.28
C LEU A 60 4.41 -1.64 9.03
N LEU A 61 3.92 -2.04 7.86
CA LEU A 61 4.52 -1.61 6.58
C LEU A 61 4.16 -0.15 6.26
N TYR A 62 5.08 0.54 5.58
CA TYR A 62 4.88 1.89 5.09
C TYR A 62 4.00 1.87 3.84
N THR A 63 2.79 2.40 3.98
CA THR A 63 1.74 2.34 2.96
C THR A 63 1.57 3.68 2.28
N PHE A 64 1.52 3.69 0.95
CA PHE A 64 1.39 4.90 0.13
C PHE A 64 0.56 4.60 -1.12
N ALA A 65 0.05 5.65 -1.77
CA ALA A 65 -0.63 5.56 -3.06
C ALA A 65 0.17 6.16 -4.22
N ASP A 66 1.18 6.98 -3.90
CA ASP A 66 2.20 7.52 -4.80
C ASP A 66 3.40 8.02 -3.98
N ASN A 67 4.52 8.30 -4.66
CA ASN A 67 5.76 8.83 -4.10
C ASN A 67 6.57 9.56 -5.19
N HIS A 68 7.84 9.86 -4.92
CA HIS A 68 8.71 10.58 -5.86
C HIS A 68 9.19 9.74 -7.06
N ASP A 69 9.13 8.41 -6.97
CA ASP A 69 9.56 7.47 -8.01
C ASP A 69 8.39 6.89 -8.83
N THR A 70 7.16 7.31 -8.52
CA THR A 70 5.94 6.81 -9.13
C THR A 70 5.11 7.93 -9.72
N THR A 71 4.24 7.59 -10.67
CA THR A 71 3.26 8.54 -11.22
C THR A 71 2.24 8.90 -10.14
N ARG A 72 1.88 10.18 -10.04
CA ARG A 72 0.85 10.67 -9.12
C ARG A 72 -0.46 9.91 -9.26
N LEU A 73 -1.07 9.54 -8.14
CA LEU A 73 -2.34 8.79 -8.11
C LEU A 73 -3.43 9.50 -8.91
N ALA A 74 -3.56 10.82 -8.73
CA ALA A 74 -4.54 11.65 -9.42
C ALA A 74 -4.39 11.63 -10.96
N SER A 75 -3.19 11.35 -11.47
CA SER A 75 -2.94 11.20 -12.92
C SER A 75 -3.20 9.78 -13.43
N LEU A 76 -3.21 8.77 -12.55
CA LEU A 76 -3.46 7.37 -12.91
C LEU A 76 -4.95 7.00 -12.88
N LEU A 77 -5.76 7.67 -12.05
CA LEU A 77 -7.17 7.35 -11.90
C LEU A 77 -7.98 7.77 -13.14
N ARG A 78 -8.79 6.84 -13.68
CA ARG A 78 -9.72 7.10 -14.79
C ARG A 78 -10.95 7.90 -14.34
N GLN A 79 -11.31 7.81 -13.06
CA GLN A 79 -12.44 8.50 -12.46
C GLN A 79 -11.96 9.36 -11.27
N PRO A 80 -11.90 10.69 -11.38
CA PRO A 80 -11.41 11.56 -10.32
C PRO A 80 -12.14 11.41 -8.98
N ALA A 81 -13.43 11.05 -8.99
CA ALA A 81 -14.20 10.79 -7.77
C ALA A 81 -13.65 9.62 -6.93
N HIS A 82 -12.88 8.70 -7.53
CA HIS A 82 -12.26 7.60 -6.81
C HIS A 82 -11.08 8.03 -5.93
N LEU A 83 -10.53 9.22 -6.12
CA LEU A 83 -9.41 9.72 -5.34
C LEU A 83 -9.72 9.69 -3.83
N PHE A 84 -10.92 10.15 -3.46
CA PHE A 84 -11.39 10.11 -2.08
C PHE A 84 -11.48 8.67 -1.54
N LEU A 85 -11.95 7.72 -2.36
CA LEU A 85 -12.12 6.33 -1.95
C LEU A 85 -10.76 5.63 -1.79
N VAL A 86 -9.82 5.88 -2.69
CA VAL A 86 -8.45 5.34 -2.61
C VAL A 86 -7.74 5.84 -1.35
N TYR A 87 -7.82 7.15 -1.06
CA TYR A 87 -7.25 7.70 0.17
C TYR A 87 -7.97 7.21 1.42
N THR A 88 -9.29 7.02 1.37
CA THR A 88 -10.03 6.39 2.47
C THR A 88 -9.44 5.00 2.75
N LEU A 89 -9.31 4.16 1.72
CA LEU A 89 -8.74 2.82 1.88
C LEU A 89 -7.29 2.85 2.38
N LEU A 90 -6.46 3.76 1.86
CA LEU A 90 -5.08 3.94 2.32
C LEU A 90 -5.01 4.31 3.80
N LEU A 91 -5.87 5.21 4.27
CA LEU A 91 -5.86 5.71 5.64
C LEU A 91 -6.54 4.77 6.65
N THR A 92 -7.37 3.83 6.19
CA THR A 92 -8.09 2.89 7.06
C THR A 92 -7.53 1.47 7.04
N ARG A 93 -6.56 1.16 6.17
CA ARG A 93 -5.95 -0.18 6.11
C ARG A 93 -4.83 -0.35 7.15
N PRO A 94 -4.46 -1.59 7.52
CA PRO A 94 -3.30 -1.86 8.35
C PRO A 94 -1.99 -1.34 7.73
N GLY A 95 -1.17 -0.66 8.53
CA GLY A 95 0.11 -0.10 8.12
C GLY A 95 0.33 1.32 8.65
N ILE A 96 1.38 1.96 8.15
CA ILE A 96 1.71 3.37 8.44
C ILE A 96 1.37 4.16 7.17
N PRO A 97 0.23 4.86 7.11
CA PRO A 97 -0.17 5.60 5.93
C PRO A 97 0.69 6.85 5.75
N ALA A 98 1.11 7.09 4.52
CA ALA A 98 1.84 8.27 4.11
C ALA A 98 1.21 8.91 2.87
N ILE A 99 1.18 10.24 2.89
CA ILE A 99 0.70 11.07 1.79
C ILE A 99 1.91 11.81 1.23
N TYR A 100 2.11 11.73 -0.08
CA TYR A 100 3.17 12.46 -0.74
C TYR A 100 2.75 13.92 -0.94
N TYR A 101 3.66 14.88 -0.75
CA TYR A 101 3.31 16.31 -0.76
C TYR A 101 2.66 16.73 -2.09
N GLY A 102 1.63 17.58 -2.00
CA GLY A 102 0.82 18.02 -3.13
C GLY A 102 -0.27 17.03 -3.54
N SER A 103 -0.50 15.99 -2.73
CA SER A 103 -1.61 15.06 -2.90
C SER A 103 -2.80 15.38 -1.98
N GLU A 104 -2.65 16.28 -1.01
CA GLU A 104 -3.73 16.89 -0.21
C GLU A 104 -4.63 17.84 -1.02
#